data_AF-A0A518CVA8-F1
#
_entry.id   AF-A0A518CVA8-F1
#
_cell.length_a   1.000
_cell.length_b   1.000
_cell.length_c   1.000
_cell.angle_alpha   90.00
_cell.angle_beta   90.00
_cell.angle_gamma   90.00
#
_symmetry.space_group_name_H-M   'P 1'
#
loop_
_entity.id
_entity.type
_entity.pdbx_description
1 polymer ?
#
loop_
_entity_poly.entity_id
_entity_poly.type
_entity_poly.pdbx_seq_one_letter_code
_entity_poly.pdbx_strand_id
1 'polypeptide(L)'
;MSELDPPRPRAPVTPWKLALLVVSCVAVLAALVVAQLTFVDRHRLEPRPDGVVLIVEVPESRPLSAYHVAPAPSGTSFVATLPSNDLTRANEVFTIDYPSGNVRRGSAPGGSAPPRDANRPLDLDGDGVADVILAGASSGLEYGLVRVISGADGSVLFEDRDLLEYERDDRAFSLGDLDGDGFGELALVYPRLARVYDAEHVLDALFETHGWIAVVSGSRLFGNAGGPNR
;
A
#
# COMPACT_ATOMS: atom_id res chain seq x y z
N MET A 1 69.82 -12.25 24.14
CA MET A 1 68.72 -12.93 23.44
C MET A 1 67.74 -13.38 24.49
N SER A 2 66.58 -12.71 24.61
CA SER A 2 65.50 -13.11 25.52
C SER A 2 64.81 -14.33 24.91
N GLU A 3 64.90 -15.47 25.57
CA GLU A 3 64.24 -16.71 25.20
C GLU A 3 62.71 -16.49 25.35
N LEU A 4 62.00 -16.46 24.21
CA LEU A 4 60.55 -16.32 24.18
C LEU A 4 59.93 -17.65 24.65
N ASP A 5 59.26 -17.59 25.79
CA ASP A 5 58.52 -18.72 26.38
C ASP A 5 57.53 -19.29 25.34
N PRO A 6 57.52 -20.60 25.07
CA PRO A 6 56.64 -21.18 24.06
C PRO A 6 55.17 -20.96 24.44
N PRO A 7 54.28 -20.69 23.48
CA PRO A 7 52.87 -20.45 23.77
C PRO A 7 52.26 -21.69 24.43
N ARG A 8 51.67 -21.50 25.62
CA ARG A 8 51.00 -22.58 26.35
C ARG A 8 49.87 -23.18 25.50
N PRO A 9 49.71 -24.51 25.48
CA PRO A 9 48.64 -25.15 24.73
C PRO A 9 47.28 -24.69 25.25
N ARG A 10 46.40 -24.26 24.35
CA ARG A 10 45.03 -23.88 24.70
C ARG A 10 44.28 -25.10 25.19
N ALA A 11 43.65 -25.00 26.36
CA ALA A 11 42.84 -26.08 26.91
C ALA A 11 41.67 -26.42 25.95
N PRO A 12 41.38 -27.71 25.71
CA PRO A 12 40.31 -28.11 24.81
C PRO A 12 38.95 -27.66 25.34
N VAL A 13 38.09 -27.15 24.45
CA VAL A 13 36.72 -26.76 24.79
C VAL A 13 35.93 -28.05 25.09
N THR A 14 35.34 -28.13 26.28
CA THR A 14 34.55 -29.30 26.66
C THR A 14 33.21 -29.33 25.92
N PRO A 15 32.66 -30.52 25.58
CA PRO A 15 31.41 -30.64 24.82
C PRO A 15 30.23 -29.88 25.43
N TRP A 16 30.13 -29.83 26.76
CA TRP A 16 29.07 -29.10 27.46
C TRP A 16 29.18 -27.57 27.32
N LYS A 17 30.40 -27.01 27.21
CA LYS A 17 30.60 -25.58 26.94
C LYS A 17 30.17 -25.22 25.53
N LEU A 18 30.40 -26.11 24.58
CA LEU A 18 29.93 -25.97 23.19
C LEU A 18 28.40 -26.02 23.13
N ALA A 19 27.78 -26.97 23.84
CA ALA A 19 26.33 -27.08 23.92
C ALA A 19 25.67 -25.82 24.53
N LEU A 20 26.23 -25.29 25.62
CA LEU A 20 25.75 -24.04 26.22
C LEU A 20 25.89 -22.83 25.29
N LEU A 21 26.99 -22.74 24.54
CA LEU A 21 27.19 -21.69 23.55
C LEU A 21 26.12 -21.76 22.45
N VAL A 22 25.85 -22.96 21.91
CA VAL A 22 24.83 -23.17 20.89
C VAL A 22 23.44 -22.80 21.40
N VAL A 23 23.06 -23.27 22.59
CA VAL A 23 21.76 -22.94 23.19
C VAL A 23 21.63 -21.43 23.43
N SER A 24 22.69 -20.78 23.89
CA SER A 24 22.69 -19.32 24.11
C SER A 24 22.56 -18.56 22.79
N CYS A 25 23.26 -18.97 21.75
CA CYS A 25 23.13 -18.38 20.42
C CYS A 25 21.70 -18.55 19.87
N VAL A 26 21.10 -19.73 20.02
CA VAL A 26 19.71 -19.99 19.58
C VAL A 26 18.72 -19.13 20.37
N ALA A 27 18.90 -19.00 21.70
CA ALA A 27 18.02 -18.19 22.53
C ALA A 27 18.11 -16.69 22.19
N VAL A 28 19.31 -16.16 21.96
CA VAL A 28 19.51 -14.77 21.51
C VAL A 28 18.86 -14.55 20.15
N LEU A 29 19.06 -15.49 19.22
CA LEU A 29 18.48 -15.39 17.88
C LEU A 29 16.94 -15.45 17.93
N ALA A 30 16.37 -16.33 18.76
CA ALA A 30 14.93 -16.39 18.99
C ALA A 30 14.38 -15.11 19.64
N ALA A 31 15.07 -14.54 20.62
CA ALA A 31 14.68 -13.28 21.25
C ALA A 31 14.72 -12.11 20.26
N LEU A 32 15.75 -12.06 19.38
CA LEU A 32 15.83 -11.08 18.31
C LEU A 32 14.69 -11.25 17.30
N VAL A 33 14.36 -12.48 16.91
CA VAL A 33 13.20 -12.76 16.03
C VAL A 33 11.89 -12.32 16.68
N VAL A 34 11.65 -12.63 17.95
CA VAL A 34 10.42 -12.21 18.65
C VAL A 34 10.35 -10.69 18.78
N ALA A 35 11.43 -10.05 19.22
CA ALA A 35 11.50 -8.60 19.31
C ALA A 35 11.22 -7.97 17.93
N GLN A 36 11.79 -8.51 16.86
CA GLN A 36 11.59 -8.07 15.49
C GLN A 36 10.14 -8.24 15.03
N LEU A 37 9.52 -9.41 15.22
CA LEU A 37 8.12 -9.66 14.86
C LEU A 37 7.19 -8.68 15.59
N THR A 38 7.44 -8.44 16.87
CA THR A 38 6.66 -7.46 17.65
C THR A 38 6.96 -6.00 17.29
N PHE A 39 8.08 -5.71 16.64
CA PHE A 39 8.46 -4.37 16.19
C PHE A 39 7.85 -4.07 14.82
N VAL A 40 7.89 -5.04 13.90
CA VAL A 40 7.30 -4.96 12.55
C VAL A 40 5.79 -4.71 12.61
N ASP A 41 5.07 -5.40 13.50
CA ASP A 41 3.61 -5.20 13.67
C ASP A 41 3.25 -3.79 14.15
N ARG A 42 4.15 -3.10 14.88
CA ARG A 42 3.87 -1.76 15.42
C ARG A 42 4.01 -0.64 14.39
N HIS A 43 4.65 -0.89 13.26
CA HIS A 43 4.93 0.13 12.23
C HIS A 43 4.07 -0.04 10.96
N ARG A 44 3.18 -1.04 10.90
CA ARG A 44 2.13 -1.10 9.88
C ARG A 44 1.04 -0.06 10.19
N LEU A 45 1.30 1.19 9.82
CA LEU A 45 0.34 2.28 9.97
C LEU A 45 -0.67 2.21 8.82
N GLU A 46 -1.84 1.63 9.07
CA GLU A 46 -2.99 1.63 8.16
C GLU A 46 -3.36 3.07 7.73
N PRO A 47 -3.64 3.34 6.44
CA PRO A 47 -4.03 4.69 6.01
C PRO A 47 -5.44 5.01 6.52
N ARG A 48 -5.69 6.28 6.85
CA ARG A 48 -7.02 6.73 7.28
C ARG A 48 -7.40 8.05 6.62
N PRO A 49 -7.59 8.07 5.28
CA PRO A 49 -8.08 9.25 4.59
C PRO A 49 -9.52 9.56 5.03
N ASP A 50 -9.91 10.83 4.94
CA ASP A 50 -11.29 11.25 5.22
C ASP A 50 -12.26 10.57 4.24
N GLY A 51 -13.46 10.25 4.73
CA GLY A 51 -14.49 9.61 3.88
C GLY A 51 -14.21 8.15 3.50
N VAL A 52 -13.17 7.52 4.08
CA VAL A 52 -12.87 6.11 3.82
C VAL A 52 -14.03 5.19 4.24
N VAL A 53 -14.36 4.25 3.36
CA VAL A 53 -15.42 3.24 3.56
C VAL A 53 -14.89 1.81 3.42
N LEU A 54 -13.76 1.63 2.75
CA LEU A 54 -13.09 0.34 2.60
C LEU A 54 -11.58 0.52 2.67
N ILE A 55 -10.91 -0.38 3.40
CA ILE A 55 -9.47 -0.51 3.40
C ILE A 55 -9.17 -2.00 3.17
N VAL A 56 -8.33 -2.30 2.18
CA VAL A 56 -7.86 -3.67 1.90
C VAL A 56 -6.34 -3.72 1.84
N GLU A 57 -5.79 -4.77 2.44
CA GLU A 57 -4.38 -5.11 2.33
C GLU A 57 -4.17 -5.98 1.08
N VAL A 58 -3.19 -5.62 0.24
CA VAL A 58 -2.95 -6.27 -1.05
C VAL A 58 -1.49 -6.72 -1.15
N PRO A 59 -1.19 -8.01 -1.41
CA PRO A 59 0.18 -8.52 -1.36
C PRO A 59 1.04 -7.95 -2.50
N GLU A 60 2.06 -7.16 -2.17
CA GLU A 60 3.08 -6.71 -3.11
C GLU A 60 4.09 -7.83 -3.34
N SER A 61 4.08 -8.43 -4.52
CA SER A 61 5.08 -9.44 -4.90
C SER A 61 6.43 -8.84 -5.28
N ARG A 62 6.50 -7.51 -5.44
CA ARG A 62 7.71 -6.81 -5.87
C ARG A 62 7.86 -5.45 -5.19
N PRO A 63 9.08 -5.11 -4.77
CA PRO A 63 9.36 -3.79 -4.26
C PRO A 63 9.22 -2.73 -5.36
N LEU A 64 8.72 -1.55 -4.99
CA LEU A 64 8.55 -0.38 -5.86
C LEU A 64 7.54 -0.59 -7.00
N SER A 65 6.64 -1.57 -6.95
CA SER A 65 5.49 -1.66 -7.87
C SER A 65 4.27 -1.03 -7.20
N ALA A 66 3.45 -0.29 -7.96
CA ALA A 66 2.21 0.29 -7.46
C ALA A 66 1.06 -0.34 -8.22
N TYR A 67 -0.06 -0.49 -7.52
CA TYR A 67 -1.28 -0.98 -8.13
C TYR A 67 -1.87 0.11 -9.02
N HIS A 68 -2.23 -0.28 -10.23
CA HIS A 68 -3.22 0.47 -11.00
C HIS A 68 -4.60 -0.06 -10.63
N VAL A 69 -5.49 0.85 -10.24
CA VAL A 69 -6.84 0.52 -9.82
C VAL A 69 -7.83 0.99 -10.88
N ALA A 70 -8.83 0.17 -11.20
CA ALA A 70 -9.90 0.50 -12.12
C ALA A 70 -11.20 -0.23 -11.71
N PRO A 71 -12.39 0.32 -12.04
CA PRO A 71 -13.64 -0.38 -11.81
C PRO A 71 -13.69 -1.70 -12.59
N ALA A 72 -14.34 -2.71 -12.04
CA ALA A 72 -14.57 -3.95 -12.77
C ALA A 72 -15.58 -3.70 -13.92
N PRO A 73 -15.57 -4.52 -14.98
CA PRO A 73 -16.50 -4.36 -16.10
C PRO A 73 -17.98 -4.44 -15.71
N SER A 74 -18.29 -5.13 -14.61
CA SER A 74 -19.65 -5.28 -14.11
C SER A 74 -19.67 -5.48 -12.59
N GLY A 75 -20.82 -5.13 -11.99
CA GLY A 75 -21.01 -5.19 -10.55
C GLY A 75 -20.41 -4.01 -9.82
N THR A 76 -20.26 -4.17 -8.51
CA THR A 76 -19.72 -3.16 -7.60
C THR A 76 -18.21 -3.35 -7.38
N SER A 77 -17.61 -4.43 -7.88
CA SER A 77 -16.20 -4.73 -7.65
C SER A 77 -15.26 -3.80 -8.42
N PHE A 78 -14.00 -3.75 -7.98
CA PHE A 78 -12.91 -3.11 -8.71
C PHE A 78 -11.70 -4.03 -8.83
N VAL A 79 -10.76 -3.65 -9.67
CA VAL A 79 -9.58 -4.44 -10.01
C VAL A 79 -8.33 -3.66 -9.69
N ALA A 80 -7.46 -4.25 -8.87
CA ALA A 80 -6.10 -3.78 -8.64
C ALA A 80 -5.13 -4.62 -9.45
N THR A 81 -4.36 -3.97 -10.32
CA THR A 81 -3.38 -4.61 -11.21
C THR A 81 -1.97 -4.21 -10.82
N LEU A 82 -1.12 -5.18 -10.54
CA LEU A 82 0.31 -4.98 -10.37
C LEU A 82 1.02 -5.29 -11.70
N PRO A 83 1.55 -4.27 -12.40
CA PRO A 83 2.19 -4.48 -13.70
C PRO A 83 3.47 -5.31 -13.57
N SER A 84 3.67 -6.25 -14.50
CA SER A 84 4.94 -6.96 -14.64
C SER A 84 5.90 -6.19 -15.55
N ASN A 85 7.09 -5.86 -15.03
CA ASN A 85 8.19 -5.33 -15.84
C ASN A 85 8.86 -6.39 -16.74
N ASP A 86 8.44 -7.65 -16.60
CA ASP A 86 8.89 -8.78 -17.42
C ASP A 86 7.79 -9.14 -18.41
N LEU A 87 8.04 -8.92 -19.70
CA LEU A 87 7.11 -9.21 -20.80
C LEU A 87 6.72 -10.71 -20.88
N THR A 88 7.46 -11.59 -20.20
CA THR A 88 7.20 -13.03 -20.16
C THR A 88 6.28 -13.44 -19.00
N ARG A 89 5.98 -12.53 -18.06
CA ARG A 89 5.11 -12.79 -16.91
C ARG A 89 3.80 -12.01 -17.01
N ALA A 90 2.71 -12.67 -16.62
CA ALA A 90 1.40 -12.05 -16.46
C ALA A 90 1.42 -10.95 -15.39
N ASN A 91 0.56 -9.95 -15.55
CA ASN A 91 0.26 -9.01 -14.47
C ASN A 91 -0.48 -9.76 -13.34
N GLU A 92 -0.18 -9.42 -12.10
CA GLU A 92 -0.98 -9.87 -10.97
C GLU A 92 -2.24 -9.01 -10.88
N VAL A 93 -3.38 -9.68 -10.70
CA VAL A 93 -4.68 -9.02 -10.71
C VAL A 93 -5.44 -9.46 -9.47
N PHE A 94 -5.96 -8.49 -8.74
CA PHE A 94 -6.81 -8.71 -7.59
C PHE A 94 -8.17 -8.08 -7.86
N THR A 95 -9.23 -8.88 -7.82
CA THR A 95 -10.60 -8.36 -7.84
C THR A 95 -11.05 -8.17 -6.40
N ILE A 96 -11.55 -6.98 -6.09
CA ILE A 96 -11.95 -6.58 -4.74
C ILE A 96 -13.44 -6.22 -4.77
N ASP A 97 -14.23 -6.91 -3.94
CA ASP A 97 -15.68 -6.73 -3.88
C ASP A 97 -16.07 -5.55 -2.98
N TYR A 98 -16.61 -4.48 -3.55
CA TYR A 98 -17.09 -3.32 -2.78
C TYR A 98 -18.55 -3.49 -2.33
N PRO A 99 -18.91 -3.08 -1.10
CA PRO A 99 -18.03 -2.55 -0.05
C PRO A 99 -17.43 -3.64 0.85
N SER A 100 -17.68 -4.92 0.57
CA SER A 100 -17.33 -6.03 1.47
C SER A 100 -15.82 -6.25 1.72
N GLY A 101 -14.97 -5.78 0.81
CA GLY A 101 -13.51 -5.94 0.88
C GLY A 101 -12.98 -7.33 0.54
N ASN A 102 -13.81 -8.26 0.05
CA ASN A 102 -13.34 -9.59 -0.30
C ASN A 102 -12.36 -9.52 -1.47
N VAL A 103 -11.14 -10.04 -1.25
CA VAL A 103 -10.05 -10.01 -2.25
C VAL A 103 -9.93 -11.37 -2.93
N ARG A 104 -9.97 -11.37 -4.26
CA ARG A 104 -9.84 -12.56 -5.11
C ARG A 104 -8.65 -12.38 -6.05
N ARG A 105 -7.58 -13.16 -5.85
CA ARG A 105 -6.40 -13.16 -6.72
C ARG A 105 -6.67 -13.92 -8.03
N GLY A 106 -6.24 -13.34 -9.13
CA GLY A 106 -6.25 -13.94 -10.47
C GLY A 106 -4.98 -13.59 -11.25
N SER A 107 -4.97 -13.94 -12.53
CA SER A 107 -3.89 -13.59 -13.46
C SER A 107 -4.50 -13.08 -14.75
N ALA A 108 -4.07 -11.89 -15.22
CA ALA A 108 -4.43 -11.43 -16.56
C ALA A 108 -3.51 -12.07 -17.60
N PRO A 109 -3.99 -12.43 -18.81
CA PRO A 109 -3.12 -12.77 -19.92
C PRO A 109 -2.08 -11.66 -20.13
N GLY A 110 -0.82 -12.04 -20.36
CA GLY A 110 0.30 -11.10 -20.46
C GLY A 110 0.06 -10.01 -21.50
N GLY A 111 0.35 -8.76 -21.14
CA GLY A 111 0.63 -7.69 -22.11
C GLY A 111 -0.22 -6.43 -22.06
N SER A 112 -1.28 -6.32 -21.26
CA SER A 112 -1.93 -5.01 -21.07
C SER A 112 -2.41 -4.83 -19.64
N ALA A 113 -1.90 -3.78 -18.99
CA ALA A 113 -2.62 -3.14 -17.90
C ALA A 113 -4.09 -2.90 -18.36
N PRO A 114 -5.07 -2.90 -17.44
CA PRO A 114 -6.40 -2.41 -17.80
C PRO A 114 -6.25 -1.07 -18.53
N PRO A 115 -7.06 -0.79 -19.58
CA PRO A 115 -6.97 0.48 -20.28
C PRO A 115 -7.00 1.60 -19.24
N ARG A 116 -6.05 2.53 -19.32
CA ARG A 116 -6.08 3.78 -18.52
C ARG A 116 -7.43 4.52 -18.65
N ASP A 117 -8.19 4.17 -19.69
CA ASP A 117 -9.47 4.73 -20.12
C ASP A 117 -10.71 3.91 -19.71
N ALA A 118 -10.57 2.86 -18.87
CA ALA A 118 -11.73 2.28 -18.17
C ALA A 118 -12.20 3.16 -16.98
N ASN A 119 -11.58 4.32 -16.79
CA ASN A 119 -11.93 5.31 -15.79
C ASN A 119 -13.32 5.87 -16.09
N ARG A 120 -14.31 5.41 -15.31
CA ARG A 120 -15.53 6.19 -15.13
C ARG A 120 -15.12 7.57 -14.59
N PRO A 121 -15.68 8.66 -15.10
CA PRO A 121 -15.44 9.98 -14.52
C PRO A 121 -15.83 9.95 -13.03
N LEU A 122 -15.05 10.65 -12.21
CA LEU A 122 -15.36 10.82 -10.80
C LEU A 122 -16.40 11.94 -10.68
N ASP A 123 -17.44 11.75 -9.89
CA ASP A 123 -18.39 12.78 -9.44
C ASP A 123 -18.52 12.60 -7.92
N LEU A 124 -17.58 13.16 -7.18
CA LEU A 124 -17.39 12.85 -5.76
C LEU A 124 -18.43 13.54 -4.88
N ASP A 125 -18.97 14.70 -5.28
CA ASP A 125 -20.00 15.42 -4.52
C ASP A 125 -21.43 15.15 -5.01
N GLY A 126 -21.60 14.39 -6.10
CA GLY A 126 -22.88 13.91 -6.60
C GLY A 126 -23.71 15.00 -7.29
N ASP A 127 -23.05 16.03 -7.81
CA ASP A 127 -23.71 17.16 -8.46
C ASP A 127 -24.03 16.92 -9.96
N GLY A 128 -23.54 15.80 -10.50
CA GLY A 128 -23.70 15.39 -11.90
C GLY A 128 -22.63 15.93 -12.85
N VAL A 129 -21.62 16.64 -12.35
CA VAL A 129 -20.47 17.15 -13.10
C VAL A 129 -19.22 16.37 -12.72
N ALA A 130 -18.41 16.00 -13.71
CA ALA A 130 -17.21 15.22 -13.47
C ALA A 130 -16.10 16.06 -12.80
N ASP A 131 -15.59 15.57 -11.69
CA ASP A 131 -14.50 16.13 -10.90
C ASP A 131 -13.11 15.77 -11.44
N VAL A 132 -12.13 16.57 -11.02
CA VAL A 132 -10.74 16.45 -11.45
C VAL A 132 -9.86 15.96 -10.31
N ILE A 133 -9.25 14.80 -10.50
CA ILE A 133 -8.19 14.28 -9.61
C ILE A 133 -6.87 14.94 -10.00
N LEU A 134 -6.24 15.62 -9.04
CA LEU A 134 -4.88 16.14 -9.13
C LEU A 134 -4.01 15.34 -8.17
N ALA A 135 -3.20 14.43 -8.70
CA ALA A 135 -2.25 13.65 -7.92
C ALA A 135 -0.82 14.08 -8.27
N GLY A 136 -0.08 14.50 -7.24
CA GLY A 136 1.37 14.84 -7.22
C GLY A 136 1.93 15.55 -8.45
N ALA A 137 2.12 16.88 -8.39
CA ALA A 137 3.04 17.54 -9.31
C ALA A 137 4.50 17.12 -8.98
N SER A 138 5.28 16.74 -9.99
CA SER A 138 6.64 16.19 -9.89
C SER A 138 7.72 17.15 -9.37
N SER A 139 7.36 18.25 -8.69
CA SER A 139 8.31 19.20 -8.12
C SER A 139 7.80 19.87 -6.84
N GLY A 140 8.59 19.84 -5.76
CA GLY A 140 8.45 20.73 -4.60
C GLY A 140 7.80 20.13 -3.36
N LEU A 141 6.96 20.90 -2.65
CA LEU A 141 6.34 20.55 -1.35
C LEU A 141 5.04 19.74 -1.47
N GLU A 142 4.68 19.28 -2.66
CA GLU A 142 3.41 18.61 -2.97
C GLU A 142 3.55 17.10 -3.24
N TYR A 143 4.69 16.48 -2.88
CA TYR A 143 4.84 15.02 -2.92
C TYR A 143 3.76 14.32 -2.10
N GLY A 144 3.23 13.23 -2.66
CA GLY A 144 2.18 12.42 -2.04
C GLY A 144 0.83 13.14 -1.87
N LEU A 145 0.68 14.38 -2.35
CA LEU A 145 -0.59 15.10 -2.29
C LEU A 145 -1.55 14.64 -3.39
N VAL A 146 -2.77 14.30 -2.99
CA VAL A 146 -3.91 14.11 -3.87
C VAL A 146 -4.94 15.17 -3.51
N ARG A 147 -5.47 15.85 -4.53
CA ARG A 147 -6.62 16.74 -4.43
C ARG A 147 -7.71 16.27 -5.40
N VAL A 148 -8.95 16.37 -4.99
CA VAL A 148 -10.10 16.33 -5.90
C VAL A 148 -10.70 17.71 -5.96
N ILE A 149 -10.83 18.23 -7.18
CA ILE A 149 -11.37 19.55 -7.47
C ILE A 149 -12.73 19.37 -8.15
N SER A 150 -13.75 20.08 -7.65
CA SER A 150 -15.09 20.07 -8.23
C SER A 150 -15.04 20.50 -9.70
N GLY A 151 -15.65 19.69 -10.57
CA GLY A 151 -15.78 20.02 -11.98
C GLY A 151 -16.70 21.21 -12.26
N ALA A 152 -17.65 21.48 -11.36
CA ALA A 152 -18.66 22.51 -11.53
C ALA A 152 -18.17 23.91 -11.17
N ASP A 153 -17.43 24.06 -10.07
CA ASP A 153 -17.05 25.37 -9.53
C ASP A 153 -15.55 25.54 -9.22
N GLY A 154 -14.76 24.47 -9.33
CA GLY A 154 -13.33 24.49 -9.06
C GLY A 154 -12.96 24.50 -7.58
N SER A 155 -13.89 24.27 -6.67
CA SER A 155 -13.63 24.14 -5.23
C SER A 155 -12.88 22.84 -4.92
N VAL A 156 -12.13 22.82 -3.80
CA VAL A 156 -11.47 21.59 -3.34
C VAL A 156 -12.48 20.75 -2.57
N LEU A 157 -12.78 19.54 -3.08
CA LEU A 157 -13.71 18.59 -2.47
C LEU A 157 -13.01 17.64 -1.50
N PHE A 158 -11.78 17.26 -1.81
CA PHE A 158 -11.02 16.30 -1.03
C PHE A 158 -9.53 16.60 -1.12
N GLU A 159 -8.81 16.40 -0.02
CA GLU A 159 -7.36 16.37 0.02
C GLU A 159 -6.89 15.18 0.86
N ASP A 160 -5.89 14.46 0.36
CA ASP A 160 -5.15 13.48 1.15
C ASP A 160 -3.66 13.61 0.86
N ARG A 161 -2.84 13.39 1.87
CA ARG A 161 -1.38 13.51 1.74
C ARG A 161 -0.71 12.31 2.36
N ASP A 162 -0.06 11.51 1.52
CA ASP A 162 0.87 10.49 1.99
C ASP A 162 2.26 11.12 2.15
N LEU A 163 2.60 11.50 3.39
CA LEU A 163 3.90 12.09 3.74
C LEU A 163 5.08 11.12 3.57
N LEU A 164 4.80 9.86 3.31
CA LEU A 164 5.78 8.80 3.16
C LEU A 164 6.03 8.49 1.67
N GLU A 165 5.22 9.02 0.76
CA GLU A 165 5.34 8.84 -0.68
C GLU A 165 6.12 9.98 -1.34
N TYR A 166 7.38 9.71 -1.68
CA TYR A 166 8.29 10.69 -2.28
C TYR A 166 8.48 10.54 -3.80
N GLU A 167 7.97 9.47 -4.41
CA GLU A 167 8.40 9.08 -5.77
C GLU A 167 7.27 8.88 -6.78
N ARG A 168 5.99 8.86 -6.35
CA ARG A 168 4.87 8.59 -7.26
C ARG A 168 3.73 9.59 -7.14
N ASP A 169 3.28 9.98 -8.32
CA ASP A 169 2.23 10.93 -8.62
C ASP A 169 0.92 10.22 -8.99
N ASP A 170 0.92 8.89 -9.16
CA ASP A 170 -0.22 8.10 -9.66
C ASP A 170 -0.86 7.19 -8.60
N ARG A 171 -1.18 7.74 -7.42
CA ARG A 171 -1.78 6.96 -6.31
C ARG A 171 -3.30 7.03 -6.19
N ALA A 172 -3.96 7.86 -7.00
CA ALA A 172 -5.39 8.12 -6.92
C ALA A 172 -6.10 7.72 -8.21
N PHE A 173 -7.17 6.94 -8.09
CA PHE A 173 -7.90 6.36 -9.23
C PHE A 173 -9.41 6.54 -9.05
N SER A 174 -10.08 7.02 -10.09
CA SER A 174 -11.53 7.07 -10.12
C SER A 174 -12.10 5.66 -10.27
N LEU A 175 -13.04 5.29 -9.40
CA LEU A 175 -13.88 4.11 -9.57
C LEU A 175 -15.25 4.46 -10.16
N GLY A 176 -15.60 5.76 -10.19
CA GLY A 176 -16.95 6.24 -10.47
C GLY A 176 -17.94 5.81 -9.38
N ASP A 177 -19.23 5.96 -9.65
CA ASP A 177 -20.28 5.45 -8.77
C ASP A 177 -20.36 3.91 -8.88
N LEU A 178 -19.88 3.22 -7.85
CA LEU A 178 -19.81 1.75 -7.79
C LEU A 178 -21.09 1.12 -7.25
N ASP A 179 -21.80 1.78 -6.33
CA ASP A 179 -22.97 1.22 -5.66
C ASP A 179 -24.32 1.85 -6.08
N GLY A 180 -24.28 2.85 -6.95
CA GLY A 180 -25.44 3.51 -7.53
C GLY A 180 -26.09 4.53 -6.61
N ASP A 181 -25.35 5.06 -5.61
CA ASP A 181 -25.90 6.02 -4.65
C ASP A 181 -25.90 7.48 -5.16
N GLY A 182 -25.34 7.71 -6.35
CA GLY A 182 -25.25 9.02 -6.99
C GLY A 182 -23.97 9.79 -6.64
N PHE A 183 -23.09 9.22 -5.82
CA PHE A 183 -21.77 9.74 -5.53
C PHE A 183 -20.69 8.80 -6.05
N GLY A 184 -19.53 9.35 -6.38
CA GLY A 184 -18.40 8.60 -6.89
C GLY A 184 -17.49 8.05 -5.80
N GLU A 185 -16.84 6.92 -6.11
CA GLU A 185 -15.76 6.35 -5.31
C GLU A 185 -14.38 6.71 -5.87
N LEU A 186 -13.48 7.04 -4.94
CA LEU A 186 -12.07 7.30 -5.18
C LEU A 186 -11.22 6.21 -4.51
N ALA A 187 -10.39 5.52 -5.28
CA ALA A 187 -9.36 4.64 -4.74
C ALA A 187 -8.06 5.40 -4.50
N LEU A 188 -7.47 5.20 -3.32
CA LEU A 188 -6.13 5.65 -2.94
C LEU A 188 -5.25 4.43 -2.68
N VAL A 189 -4.15 4.33 -3.41
CA VAL A 189 -3.15 3.27 -3.28
C VAL A 189 -2.05 3.77 -2.36
N TYR A 190 -1.62 2.94 -1.42
CA TYR A 190 -0.53 3.23 -0.50
C TYR A 190 0.46 2.06 -0.50
N PRO A 191 1.55 2.16 -1.28
CA PRO A 191 2.55 1.10 -1.33
C PRO A 191 3.29 0.96 0.01
N ARG A 192 3.63 -0.26 0.42
CA ARG A 192 4.28 -0.51 1.72
C ARG A 192 5.64 0.16 1.83
N LEU A 193 6.41 0.12 0.75
CA LEU A 193 7.78 0.64 0.72
C LEU A 193 7.85 2.15 0.86
N ALA A 194 6.78 2.86 0.51
CA ALA A 194 6.67 4.27 0.84
C ALA A 194 6.60 4.45 2.37
N ARG A 195 6.01 3.51 3.12
CA ARG A 195 5.72 3.69 4.56
C ARG A 195 6.89 3.49 5.52
N VAL A 196 7.96 2.81 5.13
CA VAL A 196 9.10 2.49 6.02
C VAL A 196 10.41 2.57 5.25
N TYR A 197 11.00 3.76 5.17
CA TYR A 197 12.28 4.00 4.49
C TYR A 197 13.54 3.62 5.28
N ASP A 198 13.44 3.05 6.49
CA ASP A 198 14.61 2.76 7.33
C ASP A 198 14.85 1.26 7.54
N ALA A 199 16.08 0.82 7.27
CA ALA A 199 16.80 -0.43 7.64
C ALA A 199 16.11 -1.81 7.48
N GLU A 200 14.81 -1.91 7.23
CA GLU A 200 14.00 -3.14 7.30
C GLU A 200 13.84 -3.86 5.95
N HIS A 201 14.34 -3.26 4.87
CA HIS A 201 14.25 -3.77 3.48
C HIS A 201 14.73 -5.22 3.28
N VAL A 202 15.74 -5.67 4.03
CA VAL A 202 16.28 -7.03 3.86
C VAL A 202 15.32 -8.09 4.39
N LEU A 203 14.56 -7.78 5.44
CA LEU A 203 13.63 -8.72 6.08
C LEU A 203 12.26 -8.67 5.41
N ASP A 204 11.82 -7.50 4.93
CA ASP A 204 10.58 -7.39 4.17
C ASP A 204 10.66 -8.08 2.81
N ALA A 205 11.84 -8.13 2.18
CA ALA A 205 12.09 -8.97 1.02
C ALA A 205 11.96 -10.49 1.32
N LEU A 206 12.04 -10.89 2.59
CA LEU A 206 11.97 -12.29 3.02
C LEU A 206 10.56 -12.72 3.48
N PHE A 207 9.64 -11.80 3.80
CA PHE A 207 8.37 -12.10 4.49
C PHE A 207 7.09 -11.57 3.82
N GLU A 208 7.11 -11.34 2.51
CA GLU A 208 5.99 -10.77 1.73
C GLU A 208 5.66 -9.32 2.11
N THR A 209 5.73 -8.43 1.12
CA THR A 209 5.34 -7.01 1.24
C THR A 209 3.84 -6.86 0.99
N HIS A 210 3.19 -5.89 1.62
CA HIS A 210 1.74 -5.67 1.52
C HIS A 210 1.43 -4.18 1.45
N GLY A 211 0.85 -3.75 0.33
CA GLY A 211 0.32 -2.41 0.17
C GLY A 211 -1.11 -2.31 0.68
N TRP A 212 -1.63 -1.08 0.70
CA TRP A 212 -3.02 -0.81 1.06
C TRP A 212 -3.74 -0.14 -0.09
N ILE A 213 -5.02 -0.47 -0.26
CA ILE A 213 -5.93 0.31 -1.09
C ILE A 213 -7.06 0.77 -0.18
N ALA A 214 -7.24 2.08 -0.09
CA ALA A 214 -8.39 2.69 0.57
C ALA A 214 -9.38 3.16 -0.49
N VAL A 215 -10.68 2.95 -0.25
CA VAL A 215 -11.76 3.54 -1.05
C VAL A 215 -12.43 4.61 -0.20
N VAL A 216 -12.44 5.83 -0.73
CA VAL A 216 -13.18 6.98 -0.22
C VAL A 216 -14.48 7.08 -1.02
N SER A 217 -15.61 7.23 -0.33
CA SER A 217 -16.91 7.39 -0.98
C SER A 217 -17.44 8.81 -0.80
N GLY A 218 -17.94 9.39 -1.88
CA GLY A 218 -18.51 10.72 -1.90
C GLY A 218 -19.72 10.86 -0.96
N SER A 219 -20.58 9.85 -0.86
CA SER A 219 -21.73 9.89 0.05
C SER A 219 -21.31 9.90 1.52
N ARG A 220 -20.13 9.36 1.84
CA ARG A 220 -19.54 9.48 3.19
C ARG A 220 -19.05 10.89 3.50
N LEU A 221 -18.55 11.60 2.49
CA LEU A 221 -18.07 12.98 2.60
C LEU A 221 -19.22 14.00 2.58
N PHE A 222 -20.24 13.79 1.74
CA PHE A 222 -21.26 14.79 1.40
C PHE A 222 -22.71 14.35 1.61
N GLY A 223 -23.00 13.03 1.68
CA GLY A 223 -24.36 12.49 1.77
C GLY A 223 -25.13 12.84 3.05
N ASN A 224 -24.47 13.38 4.07
CA ASN A 224 -25.11 13.91 5.29
C ASN A 224 -25.42 15.42 5.24
N ALA A 225 -25.20 16.12 4.12
CA ALA A 225 -25.45 17.56 4.00
C ALA A 225 -26.95 17.97 4.01
N GLY A 226 -27.87 17.04 4.32
CA GLY A 226 -29.29 17.28 4.57
C GLY A 226 -29.65 17.70 6.01
N GLY A 227 -28.72 18.25 6.81
CA GLY A 227 -28.99 18.77 8.15
C GLY A 227 -28.30 20.14 8.38
N PRO A 228 -28.97 21.13 8.98
CA PRO A 228 -28.53 22.53 8.93
C PRO A 228 -27.30 22.72 9.83
N ASN A 229 -26.14 23.03 9.24
CA ASN A 229 -25.12 23.96 9.73
C ASN A 229 -23.88 23.95 8.80
N ARG A 230 -23.95 24.76 7.75
CA ARG A 230 -22.81 25.53 7.23
C ARG A 230 -23.31 26.94 6.96
#